data_AF-A0A6I1E9Y5-F1
#
_entry.id   AF-A0A6I1E9Y5-F1
#
_cell.length_a   1.000
_cell.length_b   1.000
_cell.length_c   1.000
_cell.angle_alpha   90.00
_cell.angle_beta   90.00
_cell.angle_gamma   90.00
#
_symmetry.space_group_name_H-M   'P 1'
#
loop_
_entity.id
_entity.type
_entity.pdbx_description
1 polymer ?
#
loop_
_entity_poly.entity_id
_entity_poly.type
_entity_poly.pdbx_seq_one_letter_code
_entity_poly.pdbx_strand_id
1 'polypeptide(L)' 'DPTFSTRSHGFRPNEKAHNAIYDVLDAADKGYRWVVDMDLEKFFDTINHAKMVQILSERIEDGRVISLIHKPRFSG' A
#
# COMPACT_ATOMS: atom_id res chain seq x y z
N ASP A 1 -9.44 7.96 3.19
CA ASP A 1 -8.95 8.32 1.85
C ASP A 1 -9.73 7.50 0.82
N PRO A 2 -10.49 8.16 -0.07
CA PRO A 2 -11.36 7.52 -1.06
C PRO A 2 -10.60 6.92 -2.26
N THR A 3 -9.30 7.15 -2.38
CA THR A 3 -8.51 6.66 -3.52
C THR A 3 -7.98 5.23 -3.35
N PHE A 4 -8.06 4.68 -2.14
CA PHE A 4 -7.72 3.29 -1.89
C PHE A 4 -8.85 2.36 -2.32
N SER A 5 -8.49 1.17 -2.80
CA SER A 5 -9.44 0.08 -3.01
C SER A 5 -10.19 -0.26 -1.72
N THR A 6 -11.46 -0.65 -1.86
CA THR A 6 -12.29 -1.11 -0.74
C THR A 6 -11.72 -2.36 -0.06
N ARG A 7 -10.88 -3.13 -0.78
CA ARG A 7 -10.19 -4.33 -0.26
C ARG A 7 -8.76 -4.07 0.21
N SER A 8 -8.40 -2.79 0.40
CA SER A 8 -7.12 -2.41 0.98
C SER A 8 -7.28 -2.24 2.49
N HIS A 9 -6.64 -3.10 3.29
CA HIS A 9 -6.78 -3.09 4.75
C HIS A 9 -5.46 -2.75 5.47
N GLY A 10 -4.31 -2.88 4.80
CA GLY A 10 -3.00 -2.61 5.41
C GLY A 10 -2.74 -1.11 5.58
N PHE A 11 -2.14 -0.72 6.71
CA PHE A 11 -1.67 0.65 6.98
C PHE A 11 -2.73 1.76 6.83
N ARG A 12 -4.02 1.44 7.00
CA ARG A 12 -5.13 2.40 6.87
C ARG A 12 -5.77 2.73 8.22
N PRO A 13 -6.13 4.01 8.46
CA PRO A 13 -6.93 4.37 9.63
C PRO A 13 -8.25 3.60 9.65
N ASN A 14 -8.60 3.03 10.80
CA ASN A 14 -9.83 2.25 11.03
C ASN A 14 -9.92 0.91 10.29
N GLU A 15 -8.88 0.46 9.62
CA GLU A 15 -8.79 -0.91 9.08
C GLU A 15 -8.01 -1.82 10.04
N LYS A 16 -8.38 -3.10 10.08
CA LYS A 16 -7.70 -4.12 10.90
C LYS A 16 -7.47 -5.38 10.06
N ALA A 17 -6.47 -6.17 10.42
CA ALA A 17 -6.20 -7.46 9.78
C ALA A 17 -7.42 -8.39 9.75
N HIS A 18 -8.32 -8.27 10.73
CA HIS A 18 -9.55 -9.05 10.80
C HIS A 18 -10.52 -8.73 9.64
N ASN A 19 -10.55 -7.48 9.17
CA ASN A 19 -11.39 -7.09 8.03
C ASN A 19 -10.94 -7.83 6.75
N ALA A 20 -9.63 -7.95 6.54
CA ALA A 20 -9.09 -8.72 5.42
C ALA A 20 -9.46 -10.21 5.49
N ILE A 21 -9.48 -10.79 6.70
CA ILE A 21 -9.89 -12.18 6.91
C ILE A 21 -11.37 -12.35 6.55
N TYR A 22 -12.25 -11.44 6.97
CA TYR A 22 -13.67 -11.51 6.62
C TYR A 22 -13.91 -11.43 5.10
N ASP A 23 -13.17 -10.57 4.40
CA ASP A 23 -13.26 -10.45 2.93
C ASP A 23 -12.82 -11.75 2.23
N VAL A 24 -11.78 -12.43 2.73
CA VAL A 24 -11.34 -13.73 2.21
C VAL A 24 -12.36 -14.82 2.48
N LEU A 25 -12.97 -14.84 3.67
CA LEU A 25 -14.01 -15.81 4.02
C LEU A 25 -15.27 -15.63 3.16
N ASP A 26 -15.73 -14.39 2.96
CA ASP A 26 -16.85 -14.09 2.05
C ASP A 26 -16.56 -14.50 0.60
N ALA A 27 -15.32 -14.32 0.13
CA ALA A 27 -14.91 -14.83 -1.17
C ALA A 27 -14.91 -16.37 -1.22
N ALA A 28 -14.45 -17.04 -0.17
CA ALA A 28 -14.49 -18.51 -0.08
C ALA A 28 -15.93 -19.04 -0.11
N ASP A 29 -16.85 -18.39 0.63
CA ASP A 29 -18.28 -18.73 0.66
C ASP A 29 -18.96 -18.54 -0.71
N LYS A 30 -18.49 -17.56 -1.50
CA LYS A 30 -18.93 -17.33 -2.89
C LYS A 30 -18.35 -18.34 -3.89
N GLY A 31 -17.54 -19.29 -3.44
CA GLY A 31 -16.99 -20.38 -4.24
C GLY A 31 -15.60 -20.13 -4.82
N TYR A 32 -14.92 -19.03 -4.44
CA TYR A 32 -13.54 -18.80 -4.84
C TYR A 32 -12.60 -19.65 -3.98
N ARG A 33 -12.11 -20.77 -4.53
CA ARG A 33 -11.33 -21.79 -3.81
C ARG A 33 -9.82 -21.70 -4.04
N TRP A 34 -9.38 -20.80 -4.92
CA TRP A 34 -7.97 -20.61 -5.25
C TRP A 34 -7.52 -19.24 -4.77
N VAL A 35 -6.40 -19.23 -4.05
CA VAL A 35 -5.74 -18.00 -3.57
C VAL A 35 -4.40 -17.89 -4.26
N VAL A 36 -4.12 -16.71 -4.82
CA VAL A 36 -2.79 -16.37 -5.31
C VAL A 36 -2.14 -15.51 -4.24
N ASP A 37 -1.19 -16.09 -3.52
CA ASP A 37 -0.40 -15.35 -2.54
C ASP A 37 0.74 -14.62 -3.26
N MET A 38 0.81 -13.32 -3.06
CA MET A 38 1.85 -12.46 -3.64
C MET A 38 2.48 -11.70 -2.48
N ASP A 39 3.61 -12.19 -2.00
CA ASP A 39 4.41 -11.44 -1.04
C ASP A 39 5.42 -10.54 -1.76
N LEU A 40 5.54 -9.32 -1.28
CA LEU A 40 6.50 -8.33 -1.73
C LEU A 40 7.43 -8.03 -0.55
N GLU A 41 8.11 -9.06 -0.06
CA GLU A 41 8.99 -9.03 1.12
C GLU A 41 10.04 -7.89 1.05
N LYS A 42 10.40 -7.47 -0.16
CA LYS A 42 11.32 -6.35 -0.44
C LYS A 42 10.68 -5.23 -1.23
N PHE A 43 9.37 -5.00 -1.11
CA PHE A 43 8.68 -3.97 -1.87
C PHE A 43 9.45 -2.65 -1.80
N PHE A 44 9.68 -2.14 -0.60
CA PHE A 44 10.33 -0.84 -0.40
C PHE A 44 11.79 -0.79 -0.86
N ASP A 45 12.50 -1.92 -0.87
CA ASP A 45 13.90 -2.00 -1.32
C ASP A 45 14.05 -2.21 -2.83
N THR A 46 13.03 -2.81 -3.47
CA THR A 46 13.09 -3.20 -4.90
C THR A 46 12.33 -2.26 -5.81
N ILE A 47 11.46 -1.39 -5.28
CA ILE A 47 10.76 -0.44 -6.15
C ILE A 47 11.73 0.62 -6.68
N ASN A 48 11.48 1.04 -7.93
CA ASN A 48 12.16 2.19 -8.49
C ASN A 48 11.68 3.47 -7.77
N HIS A 49 12.54 4.04 -6.93
CA HIS A 49 12.25 5.25 -6.15
C HIS A 49 11.90 6.46 -7.03
N ALA A 50 12.46 6.58 -8.25
CA ALA A 50 12.08 7.67 -9.16
C ALA A 50 10.63 7.53 -9.62
N LYS A 51 10.20 6.30 -9.92
CA LYS A 51 8.79 6.02 -10.28
C LYS A 51 7.84 6.26 -9.10
N MET A 52 8.24 5.88 -7.88
CA MET A 52 7.46 6.18 -6.68
C MET A 52 7.28 7.69 -6.48
N VAL A 53 8.38 8.45 -6.58
CA VAL A 53 8.37 9.92 -6.43
C VAL A 53 7.52 10.58 -7.50
N GLN A 54 7.58 10.11 -8.74
CA GLN A 54 6.72 10.61 -9.82
C GLN A 54 5.23 10.44 -9.47
N ILE A 55 4.82 9.24 -9.05
CA ILE A 55 3.41 8.98 -8.68
C ILE A 55 2.98 9.85 -7.47
N LEU A 56 3.87 10.06 -6.50
CA LEU A 56 3.59 10.96 -5.37
C LEU A 56 3.48 12.42 -5.82
N SER A 57 4.27 12.86 -6.80
CA SER A 57 4.24 14.22 -7.34
C SER A 57 2.97 14.56 -8.11
N GLU A 58 2.28 13.55 -8.64
CA GLU A 58 0.97 13.73 -9.26
C GLU A 58 -0.14 14.01 -8.23
N ARG A 59 0.09 13.68 -6.95
CA ARG A 59 -0.90 13.85 -5.87
C ARG A 59 -0.53 14.92 -4.84
N ILE A 60 0.75 15.22 -4.67
CA ILE A 60 1.27 16.18 -3.70
C ILE A 60 1.86 17.38 -4.44
N GLU A 61 1.16 18.50 -4.39
CA GLU A 61 1.60 19.75 -5.07
C GLU A 61 2.80 20.41 -4.35
N ASP A 62 2.99 20.16 -3.06
CA ASP A 62 4.11 20.72 -2.29
C ASP A 62 5.41 19.94 -2.54
N GLY A 63 6.24 20.48 -3.44
CA GLY A 63 7.56 19.93 -3.75
C GLY A 63 8.52 19.82 -2.55
N ARG A 64 8.28 20.53 -1.43
CA ARG A 64 9.09 20.40 -0.20
C ARG A 64 8.83 19.08 0.49
N VAL A 65 7.57 18.62 0.51
CA VAL A 65 7.18 17.32 1.07
C VAL A 65 7.81 16.19 0.26
N ILE A 66 7.83 16.31 -1.07
CA ILE A 66 8.48 15.34 -1.95
C ILE A 66 9.99 15.29 -1.73
N SER A 67 10.63 16.45 -1.58
CA SER A 67 12.06 16.54 -1.26
C SER A 67 12.41 15.87 0.08
N LEU A 68 11.50 15.93 1.07
CA LEU A 68 11.66 15.22 2.35
C LEU A 68 11.50 13.70 2.20
N ILE A 69 10.54 13.23 1.41
CA ILE A 69 10.35 11.79 1.13
C ILE A 69 11.56 11.22 0.36
N HIS A 70 12.16 12.01 -0.54
CA HIS A 70 13.36 11.63 -1.28
C HIS A 70 14.63 11.57 -0.42
N LYS A 71 14.64 12.25 0.73
CA LYS A 71 15.72 12.19 1.73
C LYS A 71 15.22 11.48 3.00
N PRO A 72 15.18 10.14 3.03
CA PRO A 72 15.18 9.47 4.33
C PRO A 72 16.47 9.92 5.02
N ARG A 73 16.34 10.70 6.09
CA ARG A 73 17.49 11.02 6.95
C ARG A 73 17.98 9.69 7.49
N PHE A 74 19.12 9.24 6.98
CA PHE A 74 20.08 8.48 7.76
C PHE A 74 20.44 9.36 8.97
N SER A 75 19.89 9.03 10.13
CA SER A 75 20.41 9.52 11.41
C SER A 75 20.20 8.44 12.46
N GLY A 76 21.30 7.74 12.78
CA GLY A 76 21.43 6.85 13.94
C GLY A 76 21.19 5.40 13.64
#